data_AF-A0ABD6FHG0-F1
#
_entry.id   AF-A0ABD6FHG0-F1
#
_cell.length_a   1.000
_cell.length_b   1.000
_cell.length_c   1.000
_cell.angle_alpha   90.00
_cell.angle_beta   90.00
_cell.angle_gamma   90.00
#
_symmetry.space_group_name_H-M   'P 1'
#
loop_
_entity.id
_entity.type
_entity.pdbx_description
1 polymer ?
#
loop_
_entity_poly.entity_id
_entity_poly.type
_entity_poly.pdbx_seq_one_letter_code
_entity_poly.pdbx_strand_id
1 'polypeptide(L)'
;MLRLRRLALVMLAAVALVAAACTGDDEPAPSGSLPEAKGLLDDAAKAAAEITSTHFVVRTSGNVPGVAFENIDGDLSLQDKRVAAKGTATMTLMGNRVEAKFVLAGGTLYLDPGSGQYQEIPEAQAKLVYDFSAVLDPQRGVAKLIGELADAKTVKQEKVGEVRAYKIDGTATKESIAGLVPQAAAD
;
A
#
# COMPACT_ATOMS: atom_id res chain seq x y z
N MET A 1 63.72 -20.66 18.30
CA MET A 1 62.62 -21.48 18.85
C MET A 1 62.20 -20.90 20.19
N LEU A 2 60.89 -20.66 20.33
CA LEU A 2 60.11 -20.41 21.55
C LEU A 2 60.60 -19.29 22.51
N ARG A 3 60.03 -18.09 22.38
CA ARG A 3 58.85 -17.66 23.19
C ARG A 3 59.14 -17.74 24.70
N LEU A 4 59.97 -16.81 25.15
CA LEU A 4 60.31 -16.59 26.55
C LEU A 4 59.12 -15.94 27.27
N ARG A 5 58.43 -16.79 28.04
CA ARG A 5 57.90 -16.53 29.40
C ARG A 5 57.19 -15.19 29.64
N ARG A 6 55.87 -15.30 29.54
CA ARG A 6 54.83 -14.48 30.16
C ARG A 6 55.13 -14.17 31.64
N LEU A 7 55.36 -12.90 31.97
CA LEU A 7 55.14 -12.25 33.27
C LEU A 7 54.95 -10.76 32.96
N ALA A 8 53.72 -10.26 32.97
CA ALA A 8 53.10 -9.58 34.11
C ALA A 8 53.76 -8.21 34.40
N LEU A 9 53.08 -7.08 34.15
CA LEU A 9 52.43 -6.23 35.17
C LEU A 9 52.12 -4.79 34.64
N VAL A 10 50.91 -4.31 34.96
CA VAL A 10 50.45 -2.91 35.22
C VAL A 10 50.17 -1.92 34.07
N MET A 11 48.91 -1.46 34.01
CA MET A 11 48.41 -0.05 34.02
C MET A 11 46.98 -0.07 33.45
N LEU A 12 45.89 -0.13 34.23
CA LEU A 12 45.25 0.87 35.11
C LEU A 12 44.76 2.15 34.40
N ALA A 13 43.42 2.35 34.47
CA ALA A 13 42.61 3.55 34.17
C ALA A 13 42.38 3.87 32.67
N ALA A 14 41.18 4.21 32.18
CA ALA A 14 40.08 4.90 32.84
C ALA A 14 38.71 4.39 32.38
N VAL A 15 37.80 4.30 33.35
CA VAL A 15 36.36 4.20 33.16
C VAL A 15 35.84 5.58 32.75
N ALA A 16 35.22 5.68 31.58
CA ALA A 16 34.35 6.81 31.26
C ALA A 16 32.91 6.27 31.20
N LEU A 17 32.12 6.63 32.22
CA LEU A 17 30.67 6.58 32.14
C LEU A 17 30.22 7.61 31.09
N VAL A 18 29.41 7.19 30.14
CA VAL A 18 28.37 8.06 29.57
C VAL A 18 27.04 7.36 29.83
N ALA A 19 26.29 7.92 30.76
CA ALA A 19 24.94 7.53 31.07
C ALA A 19 23.96 8.18 30.09
N ALA A 20 22.93 7.41 29.72
CA ALA A 20 21.55 7.80 29.43
C ALA A 20 21.26 8.91 28.39
N ALA A 21 20.62 8.52 27.29
CA ALA A 21 19.47 9.21 26.69
C ALA A 21 18.74 8.20 25.77
N CYS A 22 17.61 7.66 26.22
CA CYS A 22 16.27 8.02 25.77
C CYS A 22 15.81 7.25 24.52
N THR A 23 14.82 6.40 24.78
CA THR A 23 13.77 5.95 23.86
C THR A 23 13.34 7.09 22.94
N GLY A 24 13.50 6.89 21.64
CA GLY A 24 13.03 7.78 20.59
C GLY A 24 13.44 7.17 19.25
N ASP A 25 12.47 6.87 18.40
CA ASP A 25 12.63 6.38 17.03
C ASP A 25 13.27 7.44 16.11
N ASP A 26 14.45 7.94 16.46
CA ASP A 26 15.27 8.76 15.57
C ASP A 26 16.17 7.81 14.75
N GLU A 27 15.58 7.25 13.68
CA GLU A 27 16.38 6.64 12.62
C GLU A 27 17.29 7.75 12.04
N PRO A 28 18.62 7.55 11.97
CA PRO A 28 19.51 8.55 11.41
C PRO A 28 19.07 8.90 9.98
N ALA A 29 18.89 10.18 9.70
CA ALA A 29 18.58 10.67 8.36
C ALA A 29 19.60 10.10 7.36
N PRO A 30 19.16 9.53 6.22
CA PRO A 30 20.08 8.91 5.28
C PRO A 30 21.12 9.93 4.81
N SER A 31 22.38 9.67 5.15
CA SER A 31 23.53 10.44 4.70
C SER A 31 23.88 10.04 3.26
N GLY A 32 23.08 10.52 2.31
CA GLY A 32 23.27 10.32 0.88
C GLY A 32 22.26 11.12 0.05
N SER A 33 22.61 11.46 -1.18
CA SER A 33 21.63 12.03 -2.12
C SER A 33 20.50 11.04 -2.35
N LEU A 34 19.25 11.49 -2.28
CA LEU A 34 18.09 10.66 -2.59
C LEU A 34 18.18 10.13 -4.03
N PRO A 35 17.75 8.88 -4.29
CA PRO A 35 17.73 8.33 -5.64
C PRO A 35 16.76 9.09 -6.56
N GLU A 36 17.04 9.00 -7.85
CA GLU A 36 16.23 9.59 -8.90
C GLU A 36 14.86 8.89 -8.98
N ALA A 37 13.78 9.69 -9.09
CA ALA A 37 12.42 9.19 -8.95
C ALA A 37 11.98 8.31 -10.11
N LYS A 38 12.39 8.64 -11.35
CA LYS A 38 11.99 7.90 -12.54
C LYS A 38 12.45 6.44 -12.47
N GLY A 39 13.71 6.20 -12.13
CA GLY A 39 14.22 4.84 -11.98
C GLY A 39 13.44 4.02 -10.95
N LEU A 40 13.11 4.62 -9.80
CA LEU A 40 12.31 3.96 -8.77
C LEU A 40 10.89 3.64 -9.24
N LEU A 41 10.22 4.57 -9.91
CA LEU A 41 8.87 4.37 -10.43
C LEU A 41 8.83 3.32 -11.55
N ASP A 42 9.80 3.34 -12.47
CA ASP A 42 9.90 2.36 -13.55
C ASP A 42 10.05 0.93 -12.99
N ASP A 43 10.86 0.74 -11.96
CA ASP A 43 11.06 -0.56 -11.32
C ASP A 43 9.85 -0.97 -10.46
N ALA A 44 9.26 -0.03 -9.72
CA ALA A 44 8.05 -0.28 -8.94
C ALA A 44 6.85 -0.65 -9.83
N ALA A 45 6.68 0.00 -10.99
CA ALA A 45 5.61 -0.30 -11.94
C ALA A 45 5.76 -1.72 -12.52
N LYS A 46 6.98 -2.14 -12.87
CA LYS A 46 7.25 -3.52 -13.34
C LYS A 46 6.92 -4.54 -12.26
N ALA A 47 7.41 -4.32 -11.03
CA ALA A 47 7.13 -5.22 -9.91
C ALA A 47 5.63 -5.30 -9.61
N ALA A 48 4.93 -4.16 -9.62
CA ALA A 48 3.49 -4.09 -9.40
C ALA A 48 2.69 -4.84 -10.49
N ALA A 49 3.14 -4.79 -11.75
CA ALA A 49 2.52 -5.50 -12.87
C ALA A 49 2.62 -7.04 -12.76
N GLU A 50 3.54 -7.55 -11.95
CA GLU A 50 3.72 -8.99 -11.70
C GLU A 50 2.93 -9.50 -10.49
N ILE A 51 2.29 -8.61 -9.71
CA ILE A 51 1.51 -9.00 -8.52
C ILE A 51 0.24 -9.75 -8.94
N THR A 52 0.17 -11.03 -8.57
CA THR A 52 -1.03 -11.86 -8.77
C THR A 52 -1.92 -11.95 -7.54
N SER A 53 -1.45 -11.49 -6.37
CA SER A 53 -2.25 -11.44 -5.15
C SER A 53 -1.67 -10.44 -4.17
N THR A 54 -2.53 -9.74 -3.44
CA THR A 54 -2.10 -8.80 -2.39
C THR A 54 -3.15 -8.69 -1.31
N HIS A 55 -2.71 -8.42 -0.09
CA HIS A 55 -3.55 -7.75 0.89
C HIS A 55 -3.59 -6.25 0.56
N PHE A 56 -4.72 -5.60 0.78
CA PHE A 56 -4.88 -4.18 0.50
C PHE A 56 -5.75 -3.49 1.54
N VAL A 57 -5.43 -2.22 1.80
CA VAL A 57 -6.24 -1.34 2.64
C VAL A 57 -6.46 -0.03 1.90
N VAL A 58 -7.72 0.35 1.71
CA VAL A 58 -8.12 1.62 1.11
C VAL A 58 -8.81 2.48 2.16
N ARG A 59 -8.43 3.74 2.26
CA ARG A 59 -9.04 4.73 3.16
C ARG A 59 -9.33 5.99 2.40
N THR A 60 -10.52 6.56 2.59
CA THR A 60 -10.86 7.88 2.08
C THR A 60 -10.74 8.91 3.20
N SER A 61 -10.12 10.04 2.90
CA SER A 61 -10.07 11.18 3.82
C SER A 61 -11.04 12.26 3.35
N GLY A 62 -12.01 12.62 4.18
CA GLY A 62 -13.05 13.58 3.84
C GLY A 62 -14.12 13.01 2.90
N ASN A 63 -14.84 13.88 2.21
CA ASN A 63 -15.88 13.50 1.26
C ASN A 63 -15.28 13.43 -0.16
N VAL A 64 -15.22 12.22 -0.74
CA VAL A 64 -14.75 12.01 -2.12
C VAL A 64 -15.98 11.77 -3.00
N PRO A 65 -16.28 12.68 -3.96
CA PRO A 65 -17.46 12.53 -4.82
C PRO A 65 -17.54 11.16 -5.50
N GLY A 66 -18.71 10.53 -5.38
CA GLY A 66 -19.00 9.25 -6.00
C GLY A 66 -18.27 8.04 -5.39
N VAL A 67 -17.58 8.21 -4.26
CA VAL A 67 -17.02 7.11 -3.47
C VAL A 67 -17.87 6.92 -2.20
N ALA A 68 -18.56 5.78 -2.12
CA ALA A 68 -19.50 5.49 -1.03
C ALA A 68 -18.86 4.75 0.17
N PHE A 69 -17.63 4.28 0.03
CA PHE A 69 -16.90 3.57 1.07
C PHE A 69 -15.91 4.50 1.76
N GLU A 70 -15.70 4.25 3.06
CA GLU A 70 -14.76 5.00 3.89
C GLU A 70 -13.47 4.21 4.13
N ASN A 71 -13.60 2.89 4.29
CA ASN A 71 -12.50 1.97 4.50
C ASN A 71 -12.80 0.65 3.78
N ILE A 72 -11.78 0.07 3.16
CA ILE A 72 -11.81 -1.32 2.68
C ILE A 72 -10.55 -2.00 3.19
N ASP A 73 -10.70 -3.20 3.73
CA ASP A 73 -9.61 -4.05 4.19
C ASP A 73 -9.86 -5.46 3.65
N GLY A 74 -8.94 -5.97 2.84
CA GLY A 74 -9.18 -7.25 2.18
C GLY A 74 -8.00 -7.82 1.43
N ASP A 75 -8.25 -9.02 0.90
CA ASP A 75 -7.34 -9.75 0.04
C ASP A 75 -7.87 -9.77 -1.39
N LEU A 76 -6.96 -9.62 -2.34
CA LEU A 76 -7.23 -9.65 -3.76
C LEU A 76 -6.32 -10.68 -4.42
N SER A 77 -6.85 -11.40 -5.40
CA SER A 77 -6.10 -12.35 -6.22
C SER A 77 -6.56 -12.29 -7.67
N LEU A 78 -5.61 -12.54 -8.57
CA LEU A 78 -5.78 -12.62 -10.01
C LEU A 78 -5.20 -13.97 -10.47
N GLN A 79 -6.06 -14.87 -10.91
CA GLN A 79 -5.67 -16.16 -11.47
C GLN A 79 -6.37 -16.38 -12.81
N ASP A 80 -5.62 -16.69 -13.86
CA ASP A 80 -6.15 -16.92 -15.22
C ASP A 80 -7.10 -15.80 -15.71
N LYS A 81 -6.71 -14.54 -15.44
CA LYS A 81 -7.51 -13.31 -15.71
C LYS A 81 -8.83 -13.21 -14.95
N ARG A 82 -9.05 -14.06 -13.94
CA ARG A 82 -10.19 -13.99 -13.04
C ARG A 82 -9.77 -13.37 -11.72
N VAL A 83 -10.54 -12.41 -11.27
CA VAL A 83 -10.34 -11.77 -9.98
C VAL A 83 -11.21 -12.43 -8.93
N ALA A 84 -10.59 -12.72 -7.79
CA ALA A 84 -11.28 -13.07 -6.56
C ALA A 84 -10.82 -12.13 -5.45
N ALA A 85 -11.75 -11.73 -4.60
CA ALA A 85 -11.49 -10.80 -3.51
C ALA A 85 -12.32 -11.19 -2.28
N LYS A 86 -11.85 -10.85 -1.10
CA LYS A 86 -12.65 -10.95 0.14
C LYS A 86 -12.20 -9.90 1.12
N GLY A 87 -13.10 -9.48 2.01
CA GLY A 87 -12.73 -8.52 3.05
C GLY A 87 -13.91 -7.87 3.71
N THR A 88 -13.65 -6.73 4.33
CA THR A 88 -14.65 -5.83 4.90
C THR A 88 -14.60 -4.48 4.22
N ALA A 89 -15.76 -3.87 4.07
CA ALA A 89 -15.91 -2.50 3.60
C ALA A 89 -16.79 -1.74 4.59
N THR A 90 -16.32 -0.59 5.04
CA THR A 90 -17.14 0.35 5.79
C THR A 90 -17.70 1.40 4.84
N MET A 91 -19.00 1.65 4.92
CA MET A 91 -19.70 2.61 4.08
C MET A 91 -20.77 3.34 4.89
N THR A 92 -21.22 4.49 4.39
CA THR A 92 -22.37 5.19 4.96
C THR A 92 -23.62 4.90 4.13
N LEU A 93 -24.61 4.28 4.75
CA LEU A 93 -25.92 3.97 4.15
C LEU A 93 -27.03 4.67 4.92
N MET A 94 -27.82 5.50 4.22
CA MET A 94 -28.92 6.27 4.83
C MET A 94 -28.50 7.07 6.08
N GLY A 95 -27.28 7.61 6.07
CA GLY A 95 -26.71 8.39 7.18
C GLY A 95 -26.12 7.55 8.32
N ASN A 96 -26.17 6.22 8.24
CA ASN A 96 -25.58 5.33 9.23
C ASN A 96 -24.31 4.67 8.70
N ARG A 97 -23.28 4.58 9.54
CA ARG A 97 -22.06 3.82 9.26
C ARG A 97 -22.37 2.33 9.36
N VAL A 98 -22.11 1.58 8.29
CA VAL A 98 -22.31 0.13 8.18
C VAL A 98 -21.00 -0.53 7.78
N GLU A 99 -20.65 -1.62 8.45
CA GLU A 99 -19.58 -2.52 8.02
C GLU A 99 -20.20 -3.73 7.30
N ALA A 100 -19.78 -3.96 6.07
CA ALA A 100 -20.22 -5.09 5.26
C ALA A 100 -19.04 -6.03 4.98
N LYS A 101 -19.29 -7.33 4.99
CA LYS A 101 -18.35 -8.35 4.51
C LYS A 101 -18.64 -8.61 3.03
N PHE A 102 -17.58 -8.80 2.25
CA PHE A 102 -17.72 -9.13 0.84
C PHE A 102 -16.85 -10.32 0.44
N VAL A 103 -17.32 -11.05 -0.56
CA VAL A 103 -16.56 -12.06 -1.30
C VAL A 103 -16.86 -11.91 -2.78
N LEU A 104 -15.86 -11.70 -3.62
CA LEU A 104 -15.97 -11.80 -5.07
C LEU A 104 -15.40 -13.15 -5.49
N ALA A 105 -16.23 -14.01 -6.08
CA ALA A 105 -15.83 -15.31 -6.56
C ALA A 105 -16.62 -15.68 -7.82
N GLY A 106 -15.92 -16.16 -8.86
CA GLY A 106 -16.57 -16.58 -10.10
C GLY A 106 -17.32 -15.46 -10.84
N GLY A 107 -16.96 -14.19 -10.61
CA GLY A 107 -17.65 -13.02 -11.15
C GLY A 107 -18.81 -12.53 -10.29
N THR A 108 -19.28 -13.31 -9.32
CA THR A 108 -20.38 -12.91 -8.41
C THR A 108 -19.83 -12.27 -7.15
N LEU A 109 -20.39 -11.11 -6.79
CA LEU A 109 -20.11 -10.45 -5.53
C LEU A 109 -21.16 -10.89 -4.50
N TYR A 110 -20.69 -11.46 -3.41
CA TYR A 110 -21.50 -11.82 -2.25
C TYR A 110 -21.29 -10.74 -1.18
N LEU A 111 -22.37 -10.13 -0.70
CA LEU A 111 -22.32 -9.06 0.30
C LEU A 111 -23.15 -9.43 1.52
N ASP A 112 -22.56 -9.34 2.72
CA ASP A 112 -23.27 -9.43 3.99
C ASP A 112 -23.21 -8.06 4.70
N PRO A 113 -24.33 -7.33 4.84
CA PRO A 113 -24.37 -6.02 5.47
C PRO A 113 -24.31 -6.07 7.02
N GLY A 114 -23.85 -7.18 7.60
CA GLY A 114 -23.69 -7.37 9.06
C GLY A 114 -24.74 -8.31 9.69
N SER A 115 -25.57 -8.94 8.86
CA SER A 115 -26.63 -9.87 9.27
C SER A 115 -26.16 -11.33 9.41
N GLY A 116 -24.99 -11.66 8.87
CA GLY A 116 -24.52 -13.03 8.71
C GLY A 116 -25.10 -13.74 7.48
N GLN A 117 -25.92 -13.06 6.66
CA GLN A 117 -26.49 -13.59 5.43
C GLN A 117 -25.91 -12.87 4.21
N TYR A 118 -25.40 -13.65 3.26
CA TYR A 118 -24.84 -13.12 2.02
C TYR A 118 -25.92 -12.96 0.95
N GLN A 119 -25.98 -11.78 0.36
CA GLN A 119 -26.78 -11.47 -0.82
C GLN A 119 -25.90 -11.57 -2.06
N GLU A 120 -26.43 -12.20 -3.12
CA GLU A 120 -25.73 -12.30 -4.40
C GLU A 120 -25.97 -11.06 -5.25
N ILE A 121 -24.87 -10.47 -5.73
CA ILE A 121 -24.84 -9.33 -6.65
C ILE A 121 -24.16 -9.82 -7.93
N PRO A 122 -24.90 -9.94 -9.04
CA PRO A 122 -24.35 -10.37 -10.32
C PRO A 122 -23.23 -9.43 -10.80
N GLU A 123 -22.25 -9.99 -11.54
CA GLU A 123 -21.07 -9.28 -12.02
C GLU A 123 -21.40 -7.95 -12.71
N ALA A 124 -22.41 -7.97 -13.60
CA ALA A 124 -22.82 -6.79 -14.35
C ALA A 124 -23.29 -5.65 -13.43
N GLN A 125 -23.90 -5.96 -12.29
CA GLN A 125 -24.32 -4.96 -11.30
C GLN A 125 -23.15 -4.52 -10.42
N ALA A 126 -22.30 -5.47 -9.98
CA ALA A 126 -21.12 -5.16 -9.19
C ALA A 126 -20.19 -4.17 -9.93
N LYS A 127 -19.98 -4.38 -11.23
CA LYS A 127 -19.14 -3.52 -12.08
C LYS A 127 -19.71 -2.10 -12.31
N LEU A 128 -21.00 -1.86 -12.08
CA LEU A 128 -21.55 -0.50 -12.09
C LEU A 128 -21.04 0.32 -10.90
N VAL A 129 -20.70 -0.34 -9.79
CA VAL A 129 -20.14 0.29 -8.60
C VAL A 129 -18.62 0.32 -8.70
N TYR A 130 -18.00 -0.85 -8.91
CA TYR A 130 -16.54 -0.97 -9.02
C TYR A 130 -16.10 -2.24 -9.76
N ASP A 131 -15.13 -2.10 -10.67
CA ASP A 131 -14.49 -3.23 -11.36
C ASP A 131 -13.20 -3.62 -10.63
N PHE A 132 -13.28 -4.59 -9.71
CA PHE A 132 -12.12 -5.12 -8.99
C PHE A 132 -11.03 -5.69 -9.91
N SER A 133 -11.36 -6.02 -11.16
CA SER A 133 -10.35 -6.49 -12.12
C SER A 133 -9.34 -5.42 -12.49
N ALA A 134 -9.68 -4.14 -12.31
CA ALA A 134 -8.78 -3.04 -12.65
C ALA A 134 -7.60 -2.90 -11.69
N VAL A 135 -7.69 -3.31 -10.42
CA VAL A 135 -6.67 -3.00 -9.40
C VAL A 135 -5.30 -3.60 -9.74
N LEU A 136 -5.26 -4.89 -10.11
CA LEU A 136 -4.05 -5.61 -10.51
C LEU A 136 -3.85 -5.65 -12.04
N ASP A 137 -4.68 -4.93 -12.80
CA ASP A 137 -4.51 -4.82 -14.25
C ASP A 137 -3.28 -3.96 -14.55
N PRO A 138 -2.28 -4.46 -15.31
CA PRO A 138 -1.06 -3.70 -15.58
C PRO A 138 -1.30 -2.46 -16.45
N GLN A 139 -2.42 -2.38 -17.17
CA GLN A 139 -2.74 -1.28 -18.09
C GLN A 139 -3.76 -0.30 -17.52
N ARG A 140 -4.47 -0.64 -16.44
CA ARG A 140 -5.54 0.18 -15.85
C ARG A 140 -5.39 0.41 -14.35
N GLY A 141 -4.54 -0.37 -13.69
CA GLY A 141 -4.44 -0.47 -12.25
C GLY A 141 -3.27 0.28 -11.63
N VAL A 142 -2.85 -0.19 -10.46
CA VAL A 142 -1.81 0.44 -9.64
C VAL A 142 -0.47 0.55 -10.39
N ALA A 143 -0.12 -0.47 -11.18
CA ALA A 143 1.11 -0.45 -11.98
C ALA A 143 1.13 0.70 -13.00
N LYS A 144 0.01 0.94 -13.68
CA LYS A 144 -0.15 2.05 -14.63
C LYS A 144 0.00 3.40 -13.93
N LEU A 145 -0.71 3.59 -12.81
CA LEU A 145 -0.65 4.82 -12.02
C LEU A 145 0.78 5.14 -11.56
N ILE A 146 1.51 4.14 -11.05
CA ILE A 146 2.91 4.31 -10.64
C ILE A 146 3.79 4.71 -11.83
N GLY A 147 3.63 4.03 -12.97
CA GLY A 147 4.45 4.28 -14.16
C GLY A 147 4.17 5.60 -14.88
N GLU A 148 2.99 6.19 -14.69
CA GLU A 148 2.54 7.42 -15.36
C GLU A 148 2.56 8.67 -14.45
N LEU A 149 3.11 8.57 -13.25
CA LEU A 149 3.17 9.70 -12.32
C LEU A 149 4.06 10.82 -12.90
N ALA A 150 3.47 11.98 -13.19
CA ALA A 150 4.17 13.15 -13.72
C ALA A 150 4.86 13.94 -12.61
N ASP A 151 5.84 14.79 -12.98
CA ASP A 151 6.56 15.70 -12.07
C ASP A 151 7.12 15.01 -10.82
N ALA A 152 7.49 13.74 -10.95
CA ALA A 152 7.87 12.89 -9.84
C ALA A 152 9.19 13.33 -9.18
N LYS A 153 9.20 13.37 -7.85
CA LYS A 153 10.37 13.73 -7.05
C LYS A 153 10.47 12.89 -5.79
N THR A 154 11.61 12.23 -5.60
CA THR A 154 11.94 11.56 -4.34
C THR A 154 12.18 12.62 -3.26
N VAL A 155 11.39 12.58 -2.19
CA VAL A 155 11.40 13.63 -1.15
C VAL A 155 12.04 13.19 0.16
N LYS A 156 11.94 11.91 0.53
CA LYS A 156 12.60 11.33 1.72
C LYS A 156 12.53 9.80 1.71
N GLN A 157 13.24 9.18 2.63
CA GLN A 157 12.96 7.82 3.08
C GLN A 157 11.98 7.86 4.26
N GLU A 158 11.07 6.89 4.34
CA GLU A 158 10.19 6.69 5.49
C GLU A 158 9.84 5.21 5.64
N LYS A 159 9.16 4.85 6.73
CA LYS A 159 8.61 3.51 6.91
C LYS A 159 7.14 3.49 6.51
N VAL A 160 6.76 2.50 5.71
CA VAL A 160 5.38 2.12 5.42
C VAL A 160 5.15 0.76 6.08
N GLY A 161 4.46 0.76 7.23
CA GLY A 161 4.46 -0.39 8.13
C GLY A 161 5.89 -0.67 8.63
N GLU A 162 6.36 -1.91 8.42
CA GLU A 162 7.73 -2.31 8.80
C GLU A 162 8.74 -2.17 7.65
N VAL A 163 8.29 -1.75 6.46
CA VAL A 163 9.12 -1.68 5.26
C VAL A 163 9.66 -0.27 5.07
N ARG A 164 10.98 -0.12 4.89
CA ARG A 164 11.59 1.14 4.46
C ARG A 164 11.26 1.40 2.99
N ALA A 165 10.74 2.59 2.71
CA ALA A 165 10.33 3.02 1.38
C ALA A 165 10.85 4.44 1.08
N TYR A 166 10.88 4.78 -0.20
CA TYR A 166 11.08 6.16 -0.64
C TYR A 166 9.73 6.81 -0.85
N LYS A 167 9.53 7.98 -0.23
CA LYS A 167 8.39 8.85 -0.52
C LYS A 167 8.67 9.60 -1.82
N ILE A 168 7.75 9.49 -2.77
CA ILE A 168 7.77 10.21 -4.05
C ILE A 168 6.53 11.09 -4.13
N ASP A 169 6.71 12.39 -4.31
CA ASP A 169 5.62 13.31 -4.65
C ASP A 169 5.53 13.39 -6.19
N GLY A 170 4.33 13.54 -6.74
CA GLY A 170 4.09 13.69 -8.17
C GLY A 170 2.62 13.93 -8.49
N THR A 171 2.27 14.01 -9.77
CA THR A 171 0.94 14.35 -10.26
C THR A 171 0.37 13.19 -11.06
N ALA A 172 -0.79 12.67 -10.62
CA ALA A 172 -1.57 11.73 -11.41
C ALA A 172 -2.47 12.50 -12.39
N THR A 173 -2.52 12.05 -13.65
CA THR A 173 -3.48 12.57 -14.62
C THR A 173 -4.84 11.87 -14.47
N LYS A 174 -5.90 12.51 -14.95
CA LYS A 174 -7.25 11.92 -15.04
C LYS A 174 -7.23 10.54 -15.69
N GLU A 175 -6.46 10.38 -16.77
CA GLU A 175 -6.29 9.13 -17.50
C GLU A 175 -5.52 8.06 -16.71
N SER A 176 -4.52 8.45 -15.91
CA SER A 176 -3.73 7.51 -15.11
C SER A 176 -4.51 6.88 -13.97
N ILE A 177 -5.52 7.59 -13.43
CA ILE A 177 -6.31 7.16 -12.27
C ILE A 177 -7.70 6.61 -12.61
N ALA A 178 -8.18 6.82 -13.84
CA ALA A 178 -9.55 6.47 -14.24
C ALA A 178 -9.93 4.99 -13.98
N GLY A 179 -8.98 4.07 -14.11
CA GLY A 179 -9.22 2.64 -13.84
C GLY A 179 -9.40 2.31 -12.35
N LEU A 180 -8.83 3.13 -11.45
CA LEU A 180 -8.86 2.92 -10.00
C LEU A 180 -9.93 3.74 -9.30
N VAL A 181 -10.26 4.92 -9.84
CA VAL A 181 -11.29 5.82 -9.31
C VAL A 181 -12.20 6.21 -10.49
N PRO A 182 -13.22 5.41 -10.80
CA PRO A 182 -14.04 5.61 -12.01
C PRO A 182 -14.66 7.01 -12.10
N GLN A 183 -14.98 7.62 -10.96
CA GLN A 183 -15.59 8.95 -10.88
C GLN A 183 -14.59 10.09 -11.13
N ALA A 184 -13.27 9.83 -11.00
CA ALA A 184 -12.25 10.80 -11.39
C ALA A 184 -12.28 11.06 -12.91
N ALA A 185 -12.81 10.13 -13.71
CA ALA A 185 -13.01 10.32 -15.14
C ALA A 185 -14.21 11.22 -15.49
N ALA A 186 -15.07 11.57 -14.53
CA ALA A 186 -16.30 12.31 -14.77
C ALA A 186 -16.14 13.85 -14.75
N ASP A 187 -15.05 14.38 -14.18
CA ASP A 187 -14.77 15.83 -14.05
C ASP A 187 -13.76 16.35 -15.07
#